data_AF-L5NC81-F1
#
_entry.id   AF-L5NC81-F1
#
_cell.length_a   1.000
_cell.length_b   1.000
_cell.length_c   1.000
_cell.angle_alpha   90.00
_cell.angle_beta   90.00
_cell.angle_gamma   90.00
#
_symmetry.space_group_name_H-M   'P 1'
#
loop_
_entity.id
_entity.type
_entity.pdbx_description
1 polymer ?
#
loop_
_entity_poly.entity_id
_entity_poly.type
_entity_poly.pdbx_seq_one_letter_code
_entity_poly.pdbx_strand_id
1 'polypeptide(L)'
;MRKRIVILTVFAALLVFAGCNVFGPYNLYYEWNEEGVLADYLEESDQFQSEDIDSINYLGSDTFEITTGDEDYIVKRVYTSMMNGHWDVFQASGSEADF
;
A
#
# COMPACT_ATOMS: atom_id res chain seq x y z
N MET A 1 32.67 11.01 -26.10
CA MET A 1 32.74 10.68 -24.66
C MET A 1 31.69 11.40 -23.83
N ARG A 2 31.62 12.75 -23.83
CA ARG A 2 30.63 13.51 -23.03
C ARG A 2 29.16 13.06 -23.19
N LYS A 3 28.69 12.84 -24.42
CA LYS A 3 27.31 12.35 -24.68
C LYS A 3 27.02 10.97 -24.06
N ARG A 4 28.02 10.07 -24.02
CA ARG A 4 27.88 8.73 -23.41
C ARG A 4 27.78 8.82 -21.89
N ILE A 5 28.54 9.72 -21.27
CA ILE A 5 28.47 9.98 -19.83
C ILE A 5 27.10 10.55 -19.46
N VAL A 6 26.60 11.54 -20.21
CA VAL A 6 25.26 12.11 -19.96
C VAL A 6 24.17 11.05 -20.05
N ILE A 7 24.20 10.18 -21.07
CA ILE A 7 23.23 9.08 -21.20
C ILE A 7 23.30 8.13 -20.00
N LEU A 8 24.50 7.74 -19.58
CA LEU A 8 24.67 6.87 -18.42
C LEU A 8 24.16 7.51 -17.13
N THR A 9 24.40 8.81 -16.93
CA THR A 9 23.92 9.54 -15.76
C THR A 9 22.40 9.65 -15.74
N VAL A 10 21.77 9.95 -16.89
CA VAL A 10 20.31 10.00 -17.01
C VAL A 10 19.71 8.62 -16.76
N PHE A 11 20.31 7.56 -17.31
CA PHE A 11 19.84 6.20 -17.10
C PHE A 11 19.97 5.76 -15.63
N ALA A 12 21.09 6.08 -14.98
CA ALA A 12 21.28 5.83 -13.56
C ALA A 12 20.27 6.60 -12.70
N ALA A 13 19.98 7.87 -13.01
CA ALA A 13 18.98 8.66 -12.30
C ALA A 13 17.57 8.06 -12.45
N LEU A 14 17.21 7.60 -13.65
CA LEU A 14 15.94 6.91 -13.89
C LEU A 14 15.84 5.60 -13.10
N LEU A 15 16.93 4.83 -13.02
CA LEU A 15 16.96 3.60 -12.22
C LEU A 15 16.81 3.88 -10.72
N VAL A 16 17.47 4.91 -10.19
CA VAL A 16 17.32 5.30 -8.79
C VAL A 16 15.89 5.76 -8.53
N PHE A 17 15.31 6.59 -9.41
CA PHE A 17 13.93 7.03 -9.30
C PHE A 17 12.96 5.85 -9.32
N ALA A 18 13.10 4.93 -10.29
CA ALA A 18 12.28 3.72 -10.35
C ALA A 18 12.43 2.85 -9.09
N GLY A 19 13.66 2.67 -8.59
CA GLY A 19 13.92 1.96 -7.35
C GLY A 19 13.25 2.61 -6.14
N CYS A 20 13.31 3.93 -6.01
CA CYS A 20 12.63 4.66 -4.93
C CYS A 20 11.11 4.53 -5.00
N ASN A 21 10.51 4.39 -6.18
CA ASN A 21 9.07 4.17 -6.31
C ASN A 21 8.63 2.75 -5.95
N VAL A 22 9.53 1.76 -6.05
CA VAL A 22 9.20 0.36 -5.73
C VAL A 22 9.54 0.02 -4.27
N PHE A 23 10.66 0.53 -3.76
CA PHE A 23 11.17 0.23 -2.42
C PHE A 23 10.93 1.37 -1.41
N GLY A 24 10.31 2.47 -1.85
CA GLY A 24 9.96 3.58 -0.97
C GLY A 24 8.74 3.31 -0.11
N PRO A 25 8.48 4.17 0.89
CA PRO A 25 7.29 4.09 1.72
C PRO A 25 6.00 4.33 0.91
N TYR A 26 6.09 4.89 -0.30
CA TYR A 26 4.97 5.03 -1.20
C TYR A 26 5.26 4.21 -2.46
N ASN A 27 4.54 3.11 -2.63
CA ASN A 27 4.67 2.22 -3.77
C ASN A 27 3.54 2.45 -4.77
N LEU A 28 3.88 3.04 -5.93
CA LEU A 28 2.91 3.32 -7.00
C LEU A 28 2.21 2.05 -7.52
N TYR A 29 2.86 0.89 -7.45
CA TYR A 29 2.22 -0.36 -7.83
C TYR A 29 1.05 -0.70 -6.90
N TYR A 30 1.18 -0.41 -5.61
CA TYR A 30 0.08 -0.64 -4.66
C TYR A 30 -1.02 0.38 -4.84
N GLU A 31 -0.69 1.66 -4.99
CA GLU A 31 -1.67 2.73 -5.26
C GLU A 31 -2.50 2.48 -6.53
N TRP A 32 -1.92 1.89 -7.58
CA TRP A 32 -2.66 1.61 -8.82
C TRP A 32 -3.41 0.28 -8.82
N ASN A 33 -3.15 -0.59 -7.84
CA ASN A 33 -3.70 -1.94 -7.80
C ASN A 33 -4.12 -2.33 -6.37
N GLU A 34 -4.74 -1.40 -5.66
CA GLU A 34 -5.06 -1.51 -4.22
C GLU A 34 -5.94 -2.72 -3.96
N GLU A 35 -7.02 -2.87 -4.74
CA GLU A 35 -7.91 -4.03 -4.71
C GLU A 35 -7.16 -5.34 -4.98
N GLY A 36 -6.32 -5.38 -6.01
CA GLY A 36 -5.60 -6.59 -6.40
C GLY A 36 -4.54 -7.04 -5.39
N VAL A 37 -4.01 -6.12 -4.58
CA VAL A 37 -3.03 -6.45 -3.51
C VAL A 37 -3.71 -7.09 -2.30
N LEU A 38 -4.94 -6.66 -2.01
CA LEU A 38 -5.74 -7.16 -0.89
C LEU A 38 -6.73 -8.26 -1.29
N ALA A 39 -6.96 -8.52 -2.58
CA ALA A 39 -7.97 -9.46 -3.08
C ALA A 39 -7.93 -10.82 -2.36
N ASP A 40 -6.78 -11.49 -2.34
CA ASP A 40 -6.62 -12.80 -1.67
C ASP A 40 -6.98 -12.71 -0.17
N TYR A 41 -6.60 -11.60 0.48
CA TYR A 41 -6.88 -11.40 1.89
C TYR A 41 -8.37 -11.12 2.16
N LEU A 42 -9.01 -10.30 1.33
CA LEU A 42 -10.42 -9.96 1.46
C LEU A 42 -11.32 -11.16 1.17
N GLU A 43 -10.95 -12.00 0.21
CA GLU A 43 -11.64 -13.26 -0.07
C GLU A 43 -11.53 -14.25 1.09
N GLU A 44 -10.38 -14.33 1.76
CA GLU A 44 -10.15 -15.24 2.89
C GLU A 44 -10.67 -14.70 4.24
N SER A 45 -10.87 -13.39 4.37
CA SER A 45 -11.25 -12.75 5.63
C SER A 45 -12.76 -12.86 5.89
N ASP A 46 -13.12 -13.59 6.96
CA ASP A 46 -14.51 -13.66 7.45
C ASP A 46 -15.10 -12.28 7.79
N GLN A 47 -14.25 -11.29 8.10
CA GLN A 47 -14.68 -9.93 8.45
C GLN A 47 -15.23 -9.15 7.26
N PHE A 48 -14.67 -9.34 6.07
CA PHE A 48 -15.01 -8.52 4.89
C PHE A 48 -15.86 -9.25 3.86
N GLN A 49 -16.05 -10.57 3.96
CA GLN A 49 -16.87 -11.35 3.02
C GLN A 49 -18.35 -10.93 2.95
N SER A 50 -18.88 -10.35 4.03
CA SER A 50 -20.27 -9.93 4.13
C SER A 50 -20.48 -8.41 4.13
N GLU A 51 -19.40 -7.64 4.07
CA GLU A 51 -19.47 -6.18 4.05
C GLU A 51 -19.37 -5.65 2.63
N ASP A 52 -20.23 -4.68 2.30
CA ASP A 52 -20.08 -3.92 1.06
C ASP A 52 -18.91 -2.95 1.26
N ILE A 53 -17.79 -3.23 0.59
CA ILE A 53 -16.62 -2.36 0.56
C ILE A 53 -16.90 -1.22 -0.40
N ASP A 54 -16.95 0.02 0.12
CA ASP A 54 -17.19 1.22 -0.67
C ASP A 54 -15.91 1.71 -1.35
N SER A 55 -14.78 1.66 -0.64
CA SER A 55 -13.48 2.01 -1.19
C SER A 55 -12.31 1.39 -0.43
N ILE A 56 -11.20 1.22 -1.15
CA ILE A 56 -9.90 0.87 -0.59
C ILE A 56 -8.94 1.98 -1.03
N ASN A 57 -8.12 2.51 -0.12
CA ASN A 57 -7.13 3.54 -0.39
C ASN A 57 -5.77 3.14 0.18
N TYR A 58 -4.70 3.25 -0.59
CA TYR A 58 -3.35 2.98 -0.13
C TYR A 58 -2.75 4.21 0.59
N LEU A 59 -2.37 4.02 1.86
CA LEU A 59 -1.79 5.07 2.70
C LEU A 59 -0.25 5.06 2.70
N GLY A 60 0.37 4.10 2.02
CA GLY A 60 1.82 3.89 2.07
C GLY A 60 2.24 2.76 3.01
N SER A 61 3.48 2.27 2.84
CA SER A 61 4.17 1.34 3.74
C SER A 61 3.35 0.07 4.04
N ASP A 62 2.83 -0.54 2.96
CA ASP A 62 1.91 -1.68 3.01
C ASP A 62 0.69 -1.47 3.92
N THR A 63 0.19 -0.23 4.00
CA THR A 63 -0.98 0.15 4.79
C THR A 63 -2.09 0.64 3.86
N PHE A 64 -3.30 0.16 4.10
CA PHE A 64 -4.50 0.44 3.34
C PHE A 64 -5.60 0.86 4.30
N GLU A 65 -6.44 1.79 3.86
CA GLU A 65 -7.71 2.13 4.49
C GLU A 65 -8.82 1.49 3.67
N ILE A 66 -9.70 0.76 4.35
CA ILE A 66 -10.90 0.16 3.76
C ILE A 66 -12.09 0.87 4.41
N THR A 67 -12.89 1.54 3.59
CA THR A 67 -14.15 2.13 4.01
C THR A 67 -15.27 1.19 3.63
N THR A 68 -16.08 0.85 4.62
CA THR A 68 -17.36 0.16 4.44
C THR A 68 -18.48 1.11 4.88
N GLY A 69 -19.74 0.77 4.58
CA GLY A 69 -20.85 1.71 4.74
C GLY A 69 -21.02 2.32 6.14
N ASP A 70 -20.59 1.61 7.18
CA ASP A 70 -20.72 2.05 8.58
C ASP A 70 -19.36 2.28 9.29
N GLU A 71 -18.25 1.72 8.78
CA GLU A 71 -16.98 1.67 9.49
C GLU A 71 -15.76 1.84 8.57
N ASP A 72 -14.70 2.43 9.12
CA ASP A 72 -13.39 2.51 8.47
C ASP A 72 -12.41 1.55 9.14
N TYR A 73 -11.58 0.90 8.33
CA TYR A 73 -10.58 -0.07 8.77
C TYR A 73 -9.21 0.27 8.20
N ILE A 74 -8.19 0.18 9.05
CA ILE A 74 -6.79 0.21 8.63
C ILE A 74 -6.27 -1.22 8.54
N VAL A 75 -5.89 -1.64 7.34
CA VAL A 75 -5.26 -2.92 7.08
C VAL A 75 -3.77 -2.69 6.82
N LYS A 76 -2.91 -3.32 7.61
CA LYS A 76 -1.46 -3.14 7.52
C LYS A 76 -0.75 -4.47 7.42
N ARG A 77 0.20 -4.57 6.49
CA ARG A 77 1.10 -5.72 6.44
C ARG A 77 2.14 -5.62 7.56
N VAL A 78 2.12 -6.57 8.48
CA VAL A 78 3.08 -6.69 9.56
C VAL A 78 4.05 -7.83 9.25
N TYR A 79 5.32 -7.47 9.11
CA TYR A 79 6.40 -8.41 8.82
C TYR A 79 7.01 -8.92 10.12
N THR A 80 6.93 -10.22 10.36
CA THR A 80 7.68 -10.89 11.44
C THR A 80 9.10 -11.23 11.01
N SER A 81 9.34 -11.34 9.69
CA SER A 81 10.66 -11.45 9.06
C SER A 81 10.62 -10.90 7.64
N MET A 82 11.78 -10.77 6.97
CA MET A 82 11.85 -10.25 5.58
C MET A 82 10.98 -11.01 4.58
N MET A 83 10.71 -12.30 4.84
CA MET A 83 9.94 -13.18 3.93
C MET A 83 8.58 -13.58 4.50
N ASN A 84 8.24 -13.13 5.71
CA ASN A 84 7.04 -13.58 6.40
C ASN A 84 6.28 -12.39 6.95
N GLY A 85 5.17 -12.07 6.29
CA GLY A 85 4.25 -11.01 6.68
C GLY A 85 2.83 -11.55 6.74
N HIS A 86 2.00 -10.91 7.55
CA HIS A 86 0.57 -11.14 7.65
C HIS A 86 -0.15 -9.80 7.67
N TRP A 87 -1.44 -9.80 7.35
CA TRP A 87 -2.27 -8.62 7.41
C TRP A 87 -2.92 -8.50 8.79
N ASP A 88 -2.70 -7.36 9.43
CA ASP A 88 -3.41 -6.97 10.65
C ASP A 88 -4.48 -5.93 10.30
N VAL A 89 -5.63 -6.03 10.95
CA VAL A 89 -6.77 -5.13 10.75
C VAL A 89 -7.03 -4.38 12.04
N PHE A 90 -7.21 -3.07 11.92
CA PHE A 90 -7.53 -2.17 13.01
C PHE A 90 -8.78 -1.39 12.63
N GLN A 91 -9.80 -1.41 13.47
CA GLN A 91 -10.93 -0.49 13.30
C GLN A 91 -10.43 0.94 13.54
N ALA A 92 -10.68 1.84 12.59
CA ALA A 92 -10.34 3.24 12.74
C ALA A 92 -11.32 3.87 13.75
N SER A 93 -10.91 3.94 15.02
CA SER A 93 -11.70 4.65 16.03
C SER A 93 -11.70 6.14 15.69
N GLY A 94 -12.84 6.64 15.18
CA GLY A 94 -13.07 8.07 15.04
C GLY A 94 -13.07 8.76 16.39
N SER A 95 -11.90 9.21 16.86
CA SER A 95 -11.86 10.46 17.60
C SER A 95 -11.43 11.51 16.58
N GLU A 96 -12.40 12.28 16.09
CA GLU A 96 -12.16 13.66 15.69
C GLU A 96 -11.33 14.29 16.81
N ALA A 97 -10.01 14.36 16.62
CA ALA A 97 -9.16 15.15 17.48
C ALA A 97 -9.44 16.60 17.06
N ASP A 98 -10.41 17.22 17.73
CA ASP A 98 -10.60 18.66 17.77
C ASP A 98 -9.24 19.30 18.10
N PHE A 99 -8.58 19.84 17.08
CA PHE A 99 -7.40 20.70 17.20
C PHE A 99 -7.81 22.17 17.03
#